data_AF-A0A9E7PNV6-F1
#
_entry.id   AF-A0A9E7PNV6-F1
#
_cell.length_a   1.000
_cell.length_b   1.000
_cell.length_c   1.000
_cell.angle_alpha   90.00
_cell.angle_beta   90.00
_cell.angle_gamma   90.00
#
_symmetry.space_group_name_H-M   'P 1'
#
loop_
_entity.id
_entity.type
_entity.pdbx_description
1 polymer ?
#
loop_
_entity_poly.entity_id
_entity_poly.type
_entity_poly.pdbx_seq_one_letter_code
_entity_poly.pdbx_strand_id
1 'polypeptide(L)'
;MTSGKTSTGIVPLLSDLNIEIHAKDGGGWSTVVTQKGITVAKEDTKTEPWVQNEIIKKLGKQTADKTAYKSGAIQDAISQYFEEFKASDDGKALLSEPARKVIEATEAVFREKCNPPKFRICLKSGNELLFTNRELTAMRPMDLNDKWSAIERERLKATRGDFDKIIDYWFEIQQDSETWGAASEWEAVLQKLCTEISLKHISDKKERLLDDGIYREGEILWVSNEVIRKVLLDFGKDITDSSFQKYLRDEGMLLGPSKYIRVNGFRPRAWQFSISVYIQQGEGLYHEDIDQIPFAEGEI
;
A
#
# COMPACT_ATOMS: atom_id res chain seq x y z
N MET A 1 18.00 15.64 -0.11
CA MET A 1 17.76 14.23 0.27
C MET A 1 19.12 13.56 0.43
N THR A 2 19.47 13.16 1.64
CA THR A 2 20.73 12.47 1.93
C THR A 2 20.61 11.01 1.49
N SER A 3 21.46 10.60 0.55
CA SER A 3 21.72 9.18 0.24
C SER A 3 21.93 8.41 1.55
N GLY A 4 21.15 7.35 1.79
CA GLY A 4 21.29 6.56 3.01
C GLY A 4 22.69 5.94 3.08
N LYS A 5 23.35 6.04 4.24
CA LYS A 5 24.68 5.45 4.45
C LYS A 5 24.53 3.93 4.60
N THR A 6 25.49 3.16 4.11
CA THR A 6 25.55 1.70 4.26
C THR A 6 26.69 1.23 5.15
N SER A 7 27.57 2.15 5.57
CA SER A 7 28.62 1.90 6.55
C SER A 7 28.63 2.98 7.62
N THR A 8 29.01 2.61 8.82
CA THR A 8 29.32 3.53 9.92
C THR A 8 30.65 4.26 9.71
N GLY A 9 31.47 3.78 8.78
CA GLY A 9 32.90 4.09 8.76
C GLY A 9 33.62 3.49 9.97
N ILE A 10 34.91 3.81 10.09
CA ILE A 10 35.77 3.34 11.17
C ILE A 10 35.47 4.16 12.43
N VAL A 11 35.01 3.49 13.48
CA VAL A 11 34.71 4.10 14.79
C VAL A 11 35.70 3.59 15.84
N PRO A 12 36.39 4.49 16.58
CA PRO A 12 37.22 4.08 17.70
C PRO A 12 36.41 3.38 18.79
N LEU A 13 36.91 2.23 19.27
CA LEU A 13 36.26 1.42 20.30
C LEU A 13 37.07 1.44 21.61
N LEU A 14 38.36 1.13 21.52
CA LEU A 14 39.37 1.22 22.60
C LEU A 14 40.66 1.78 21.99
N SER A 15 41.69 2.06 22.79
CA SER A 15 42.84 2.90 22.37
C SER A 15 43.45 2.57 21.00
N ASP A 16 43.55 1.29 20.63
CA ASP A 16 44.00 0.89 19.28
C ASP A 16 43.03 -0.06 18.56
N LEU A 17 41.82 -0.23 19.10
CA LEU A 17 40.74 -1.03 18.49
C LEU A 17 39.71 -0.13 17.85
N ASN A 18 39.30 -0.47 16.63
CA ASN A 18 38.22 0.19 15.92
C ASN A 18 37.15 -0.82 15.52
N ILE A 19 35.91 -0.37 15.42
CA ILE A 19 34.77 -1.12 14.93
C ILE A 19 34.21 -0.45 13.67
N GLU A 20 33.81 -1.26 12.71
CA GLU A 20 33.07 -0.82 11.52
C GLU A 20 31.89 -1.76 11.30
N ILE A 21 30.73 -1.18 10.99
CA ILE A 21 29.55 -1.92 10.57
C ILE A 21 29.21 -1.49 9.15
N HIS A 22 29.03 -2.46 8.25
CA HIS A 22 28.54 -2.20 6.91
C HIS A 22 27.46 -3.18 6.47
N ALA A 23 26.53 -2.71 5.66
CA ALA A 23 25.57 -3.54 4.95
C ALA A 23 26.31 -4.42 3.93
N LYS A 24 25.89 -5.67 3.81
CA LYS A 24 26.48 -6.63 2.87
C LYS A 24 25.77 -6.61 1.53
N ASP A 25 26.54 -6.77 0.46
CA ASP A 25 26.02 -7.05 -0.86
C ASP A 25 25.08 -8.27 -0.83
N GLY A 26 23.85 -8.08 -1.29
CA GLY A 26 22.83 -9.14 -1.30
C GLY A 26 22.17 -9.42 0.05
N GLY A 27 22.31 -8.51 1.03
CA GLY A 27 21.54 -8.47 2.26
C GLY A 27 22.31 -8.89 3.52
N GLY A 28 21.87 -8.35 4.66
CA GLY A 28 22.51 -8.53 5.96
C GLY A 28 23.59 -7.50 6.27
N TRP A 29 24.36 -7.77 7.31
CA TRP A 29 25.32 -6.86 7.93
C TRP A 29 26.63 -7.57 8.22
N SER A 30 27.72 -6.84 8.21
CA SER A 30 29.03 -7.28 8.68
C SER A 30 29.53 -6.32 9.74
N THR A 31 30.03 -6.85 10.83
CA THR A 31 30.70 -6.10 11.88
C THR A 31 32.14 -6.56 11.98
N VAL A 32 33.07 -5.62 11.81
CA VAL A 32 34.51 -5.88 11.76
C VAL A 32 35.17 -5.11 12.89
N VAL A 33 36.00 -5.80 13.68
CA VAL A 33 36.89 -5.17 14.65
C VAL A 33 38.30 -5.23 14.13
N THR A 34 39.00 -4.10 14.12
CA THR A 34 40.39 -3.99 13.67
C THR A 34 41.29 -3.46 14.78
N GLN A 35 42.54 -3.93 14.81
CA GLN A 35 43.61 -3.38 15.63
C GLN A 35 44.72 -2.90 14.70
N LYS A 36 45.08 -1.61 14.74
CA LYS A 36 46.10 -1.02 13.85
C LYS A 36 45.88 -1.35 12.37
N GLY A 37 44.62 -1.36 11.93
CA GLY A 37 44.21 -1.69 10.56
C GLY A 37 44.12 -3.18 10.24
N ILE A 38 44.47 -4.08 11.15
CA ILE A 38 44.38 -5.53 10.95
C ILE A 38 43.08 -6.06 11.55
N THR A 39 42.29 -6.80 10.78
CA THR A 39 41.07 -7.44 11.28
C THR A 39 41.37 -8.50 12.34
N VAL A 40 40.83 -8.28 13.55
CA VAL A 40 40.95 -9.22 14.67
C VAL A 40 39.67 -10.01 14.89
N ALA A 41 38.49 -9.44 14.61
CA ALA A 41 37.22 -10.15 14.66
C ALA A 41 36.30 -9.73 13.51
N LYS A 42 35.42 -10.64 13.08
CA LYS A 42 34.40 -10.38 12.07
C LYS A 42 33.18 -11.26 12.31
N GLU A 43 32.00 -10.65 12.32
CA GLU A 43 30.73 -11.36 12.38
C GLU A 43 29.78 -10.87 11.29
N ASP A 44 29.11 -11.80 10.63
CA ASP A 44 28.11 -11.52 9.60
C ASP A 44 26.71 -11.94 10.10
N THR A 45 25.74 -11.05 9.96
CA THR A 45 24.37 -11.28 10.42
C THR A 45 23.33 -10.97 9.35
N LYS A 46 22.14 -11.57 9.47
CA LYS A 46 21.00 -11.24 8.59
C LYS A 46 20.27 -9.99 9.02
N THR A 47 20.17 -9.77 10.33
CA THR A 47 19.55 -8.61 10.97
C THR A 47 20.62 -7.68 11.53
N GLU A 48 20.22 -6.48 11.94
CA GLU A 48 21.10 -5.48 12.53
C GLU A 48 21.94 -6.09 13.68
N PRO A 49 23.26 -5.81 13.75
CA PRO A 49 24.12 -6.40 14.76
C PRO A 49 23.79 -5.88 16.17
N TRP A 50 23.34 -4.64 16.30
CA TRP A 50 22.99 -4.00 17.57
C TRP A 50 21.68 -4.48 18.20
N VAL A 51 20.93 -5.38 17.55
CA VAL A 51 19.75 -6.03 18.17
C VAL A 51 20.06 -7.44 18.70
N GLN A 52 21.33 -7.89 18.62
CA GLN A 52 21.74 -9.25 18.93
C GLN A 52 22.88 -9.30 19.96
N ASN A 53 22.53 -9.56 21.22
CA ASN A 53 23.52 -9.70 22.31
C ASN A 53 24.58 -10.79 22.05
N GLU A 54 24.26 -11.81 21.25
CA GLU A 54 25.20 -12.89 20.95
C GLU A 54 26.37 -12.43 20.06
N ILE A 55 26.15 -11.40 19.23
CA ILE A 55 27.21 -10.81 18.39
C ILE A 55 28.26 -10.11 19.24
N ILE A 56 27.81 -9.38 20.27
CA ILE A 56 28.70 -8.73 21.24
C ILE A 56 29.63 -9.77 21.88
N LYS A 57 29.07 -10.89 22.34
CA LYS A 57 29.86 -11.98 22.96
C LYS A 57 30.86 -12.60 21.99
N LYS A 58 30.44 -12.91 20.75
CA LYS A 58 31.31 -13.51 19.74
C LYS A 58 32.46 -12.59 19.35
N LEU A 59 32.16 -11.33 19.04
CA LEU A 59 33.18 -10.33 18.71
C LEU A 59 34.12 -10.09 19.88
N GLY A 60 33.59 -9.99 21.09
CA GLY A 60 34.37 -9.82 22.32
C GLY A 60 35.30 -11.00 22.60
N LYS A 61 34.89 -12.24 22.29
CA LYS A 61 35.75 -13.42 22.44
C LYS A 61 36.84 -13.45 21.36
N GLN A 62 36.46 -13.34 20.09
CA GLN A 62 37.40 -13.37 18.96
C GLN A 62 38.47 -12.27 19.04
N THR A 63 38.07 -11.08 19.50
CA THR A 63 38.99 -9.96 19.69
C THR A 63 39.95 -10.24 20.85
N ALA A 64 39.46 -10.76 21.98
CA ALA A 64 40.31 -11.12 23.12
C ALA A 64 41.32 -12.23 22.77
N ASP A 65 40.94 -13.19 21.93
CA ASP A 65 41.82 -14.29 21.50
C ASP A 65 43.04 -13.80 20.67
N LYS A 66 42.99 -12.57 20.14
CA LYS A 66 44.03 -12.01 19.26
C LYS A 66 44.67 -10.73 19.79
N THR A 67 44.27 -10.26 20.97
CA THR A 67 44.70 -8.98 21.53
C THR A 67 45.02 -9.10 23.02
N ALA A 68 45.61 -8.06 23.60
CA ALA A 68 45.87 -8.03 25.04
C ALA A 68 44.64 -7.64 25.89
N TYR A 69 43.53 -7.29 25.25
CA TYR A 69 42.33 -6.83 25.94
C TYR A 69 41.51 -7.99 26.52
N LYS A 70 40.93 -7.75 27.70
CA LYS A 70 40.00 -8.71 28.32
C LYS A 70 38.67 -8.70 27.57
N SER A 71 38.09 -9.89 27.34
CA SER A 71 36.83 -10.01 26.62
C SER A 71 35.70 -9.16 27.22
N GLY A 72 35.58 -9.08 28.55
CA GLY A 72 34.58 -8.24 29.20
C GLY A 72 34.68 -6.76 28.82
N ALA A 73 35.89 -6.19 28.85
CA ALA A 73 36.09 -4.79 28.47
C ALA A 73 35.75 -4.50 27.00
N ILE A 74 36.00 -5.46 26.11
CA ILE A 74 35.62 -5.34 24.69
C ILE A 74 34.09 -5.42 24.55
N GLN A 75 33.45 -6.37 25.24
CA GLN A 75 31.99 -6.52 25.21
C GLN A 75 31.28 -5.26 25.73
N ASP A 76 31.77 -4.69 26.84
CA ASP A 76 31.24 -3.45 27.41
C ASP A 76 31.37 -2.29 26.42
N ALA A 77 32.53 -2.14 25.79
CA ALA A 77 32.75 -1.09 24.78
C ALA A 77 31.84 -1.26 23.55
N ILE A 78 31.68 -2.49 23.03
CA ILE A 78 30.78 -2.76 21.89
C ILE A 78 29.33 -2.49 22.29
N SER A 79 28.92 -2.92 23.49
CA SER A 79 27.56 -2.69 23.99
C SER A 79 27.26 -1.21 24.12
N GLN A 80 28.18 -0.43 24.67
CA GLN A 80 28.03 1.02 24.79
C GLN A 80 27.91 1.66 23.40
N TYR A 81 28.81 1.32 22.48
CA TYR A 81 28.76 1.84 21.12
C TYR A 81 27.44 1.50 20.41
N PHE A 82 26.94 0.26 20.54
CA PHE A 82 25.68 -0.15 19.90
C PHE A 82 24.47 0.61 20.44
N GLU A 83 24.39 0.84 21.75
CA GLU A 83 23.31 1.62 22.36
C GLU A 83 23.36 3.09 21.92
N GLU A 84 24.53 3.72 21.95
CA GLU A 84 24.73 5.10 21.48
C GLU A 84 24.42 5.23 19.98
N PHE A 85 24.91 4.29 19.18
CA PHE A 85 24.70 4.28 17.73
C PHE A 85 23.22 4.15 17.39
N LYS A 86 22.49 3.24 18.03
CA LYS A 86 21.05 3.03 17.81
C LYS A 86 20.23 4.28 18.14
N ALA A 87 20.64 5.07 19.13
CA ALA A 87 19.96 6.31 19.49
C ALA A 87 20.31 7.49 18.56
N SER A 88 21.45 7.42 17.86
CA SER A 88 21.95 8.49 16.99
C SER A 88 21.18 8.60 15.66
N ASP A 89 21.27 9.77 15.03
CA ASP A 89 20.70 9.98 13.69
C ASP A 89 21.44 9.15 12.62
N ASP A 90 22.75 8.91 12.80
CA ASP A 90 23.50 8.01 11.93
C ASP A 90 22.98 6.57 11.99
N GLY A 91 22.59 6.10 13.18
CA GLY A 91 21.98 4.76 13.35
C GLY A 91 20.62 4.63 12.69
N LYS A 92 19.80 5.69 12.74
CA LYS A 92 18.51 5.74 12.03
C LYS A 92 18.68 5.82 10.52
N ALA A 93 19.70 6.56 10.06
CA ALA A 93 19.99 6.76 8.64
C ALA A 93 20.74 5.58 7.99
N LEU A 94 21.30 4.66 8.78
CA LEU A 94 22.00 3.49 8.24
C LEU A 94 21.00 2.52 7.61
N LEU A 95 21.15 2.30 6.30
CA LEU A 95 20.30 1.40 5.52
C LEU A 95 21.03 0.10 5.23
N SER A 96 20.26 -0.99 5.20
CA SER A 96 20.71 -2.22 4.56
C SER A 96 20.74 -2.03 3.03
N GLU A 97 21.47 -2.89 2.33
CA GLU A 97 21.50 -2.87 0.87
C GLU A 97 20.10 -3.02 0.24
N PRO A 98 19.23 -3.96 0.66
CA PRO A 98 17.87 -4.05 0.12
C PRO A 98 17.05 -2.77 0.34
N ALA A 99 17.09 -2.18 1.54
CA ALA A 99 16.34 -0.96 1.84
C ALA A 99 16.84 0.22 0.99
N ARG A 100 18.16 0.42 0.96
CA ARG A 100 18.81 1.46 0.15
C ARG A 100 18.40 1.33 -1.31
N LYS A 101 18.42 0.12 -1.85
CA LYS A 101 18.10 -0.13 -3.25
C LYS A 101 16.69 0.31 -3.63
N VAL A 102 15.69 -0.04 -2.82
CA VAL A 102 14.30 0.37 -3.09
C VAL A 102 14.14 1.88 -2.95
N ILE A 103 14.70 2.46 -1.89
CA ILE A 103 14.62 3.90 -1.61
C ILE A 103 15.27 4.70 -2.76
N GLU A 104 16.48 4.33 -3.18
CA GLU A 104 17.18 5.01 -4.27
C GLU A 104 16.54 4.79 -5.64
N ALA A 105 15.91 3.63 -5.87
CA ALA A 105 15.17 3.36 -7.10
C ALA A 105 13.82 4.07 -7.16
N THR A 106 13.26 4.46 -6.01
CA THR A 106 11.99 5.17 -5.95
C THR A 106 12.16 6.60 -6.48
N GLU A 107 11.33 6.97 -7.44
CA GLU A 107 11.27 8.30 -8.03
C GLU A 107 10.16 9.13 -7.38
N ALA A 108 8.96 8.55 -7.27
CA ALA A 108 7.80 9.20 -6.70
C ALA A 108 6.85 8.18 -6.06
N VAL A 109 6.08 8.63 -5.08
CA VAL A 109 5.01 7.84 -4.46
C VAL A 109 3.72 8.62 -4.55
N PHE A 110 2.71 7.97 -5.12
CA PHE A 110 1.40 8.56 -5.28
C PHE A 110 0.35 7.76 -4.52
N ARG A 111 -0.44 8.47 -3.72
CA ARG A 111 -1.63 7.94 -3.06
C ARG A 111 -2.85 8.36 -3.86
N GLU A 112 -3.51 7.40 -4.51
CA GLU A 112 -4.76 7.65 -5.21
C GLU A 112 -5.87 7.94 -4.21
N LYS A 113 -6.65 9.00 -4.48
CA LYS A 113 -7.85 9.35 -3.71
C LYS A 113 -9.05 8.44 -4.03
N CYS A 114 -8.83 7.12 -4.14
CA CYS A 114 -9.90 6.15 -4.29
C CYS A 114 -10.30 5.51 -2.95
N ASN A 115 -11.48 4.89 -2.90
CA ASN A 115 -11.93 4.13 -1.73
C ASN A 115 -12.10 2.63 -2.07
N PRO A 116 -11.22 1.73 -1.57
CA PRO A 116 -10.09 1.99 -0.65
C PRO A 116 -8.86 2.61 -1.36
N PRO A 117 -7.99 3.37 -0.64
CA PRO A 117 -6.82 4.01 -1.25
C PRO A 117 -5.82 3.01 -1.84
N LYS A 118 -5.26 3.39 -2.99
CA LYS A 118 -4.18 2.68 -3.67
C LYS A 118 -2.93 3.55 -3.68
N PHE A 119 -1.78 2.89 -3.72
CA PHE A 119 -0.46 3.48 -3.73
C PHE A 119 0.28 2.99 -4.95
N ARG A 120 0.86 3.93 -5.68
CA ARG A 120 1.75 3.67 -6.79
C ARG A 120 3.13 4.20 -6.46
N ILE A 121 4.10 3.30 -6.48
CA ILE A 121 5.51 3.62 -6.31
C ILE A 121 6.11 3.64 -7.71
N CYS A 122 6.41 4.82 -8.24
CA CYS A 122 7.08 4.98 -9.52
C CYS A 122 8.58 4.81 -9.31
N LEU A 123 9.20 3.92 -10.08
CA LEU A 123 10.64 3.67 -10.04
C LEU A 123 11.34 4.43 -11.16
N LYS A 124 12.59 4.83 -10.93
CA LYS A 124 13.45 5.51 -11.92
C LYS A 124 13.70 4.68 -13.18
N SER A 125 13.46 3.38 -13.13
CA SER A 125 13.49 2.47 -14.28
C SER A 125 12.30 2.68 -15.24
N GLY A 126 11.29 3.46 -14.85
CA GLY A 126 10.01 3.60 -15.53
C GLY A 126 8.97 2.55 -15.13
N ASN A 127 9.34 1.60 -14.26
CA ASN A 127 8.44 0.60 -13.73
C ASN A 127 7.62 1.10 -12.53
N GLU A 128 6.56 0.39 -12.16
CA GLU A 128 5.67 0.78 -11.06
C GLU A 128 5.32 -0.39 -10.14
N LEU A 129 5.39 -0.17 -8.82
CA LEU A 129 4.84 -1.10 -7.83
C LEU A 129 3.49 -0.58 -7.35
N LEU A 130 2.47 -1.44 -7.43
CA LEU A 130 1.12 -1.13 -6.99
C LEU A 130 0.79 -1.83 -5.67
N PHE A 131 0.23 -1.07 -4.73
CA PHE A 131 -0.20 -1.57 -3.44
C PHE A 131 -1.55 -0.97 -3.04
N THR A 132 -2.40 -1.78 -2.42
CA THR A 132 -3.53 -1.30 -1.64
C THR A 132 -3.06 -0.79 -0.28
N ASN A 133 -3.86 0.05 0.38
CA ASN A 133 -3.58 0.44 1.77
C ASN A 133 -3.44 -0.78 2.72
N ARG A 134 -4.22 -1.84 2.49
CA ARG A 134 -4.13 -3.08 3.28
C ARG A 134 -2.83 -3.81 3.02
N GLU A 135 -2.39 -3.87 1.77
CA GLU A 135 -1.07 -4.40 1.45
C GLU A 135 -0.01 -3.57 2.16
N LEU A 136 0.08 -2.25 2.02
CA LEU A 136 1.13 -1.49 2.73
C LEU A 136 1.10 -1.68 4.26
N THR A 137 -0.06 -1.56 4.89
CA THR A 137 -0.17 -1.64 6.37
C THR A 137 0.08 -3.01 6.96
N ALA A 138 -0.19 -4.09 6.21
CA ALA A 138 -0.05 -5.47 6.68
C ALA A 138 0.95 -6.29 5.84
N MET A 139 1.76 -5.64 5.00
CA MET A 139 2.58 -6.34 4.03
C MET A 139 3.66 -7.13 4.73
N ARG A 140 3.78 -8.36 4.26
CA ARG A 140 4.84 -9.26 4.69
C ARG A 140 6.03 -8.99 3.78
N PRO A 141 7.27 -9.12 4.28
CA PRO A 141 8.46 -8.90 3.45
C PRO A 141 8.47 -9.70 2.14
N MET A 142 7.81 -10.86 2.12
CA MET A 142 7.65 -11.69 0.92
C MET A 142 6.90 -10.97 -0.19
N ASP A 143 5.84 -10.20 0.13
CA ASP A 143 5.00 -9.55 -0.87
C ASP A 143 5.78 -8.44 -1.63
N LEU A 144 6.63 -7.67 -0.93
CA LEU A 144 7.53 -6.70 -1.57
C LEU A 144 8.60 -7.39 -2.41
N ASN A 145 9.24 -8.44 -1.87
CA ASN A 145 10.27 -9.18 -2.57
C ASN A 145 9.76 -9.79 -3.89
N ASP A 146 8.52 -10.32 -3.87
CA ASP A 146 7.89 -10.93 -5.04
C ASP A 146 7.55 -9.88 -6.11
N LYS A 147 6.92 -8.75 -5.71
CA LYS A 147 6.61 -7.66 -6.65
C LYS A 147 7.89 -7.06 -7.23
N TRP A 148 8.92 -6.84 -6.41
CA TRP A 148 10.22 -6.38 -6.87
C TRP A 148 10.84 -7.34 -7.89
N SER A 149 10.88 -8.64 -7.57
CA SER A 149 11.45 -9.65 -8.46
C SER A 149 10.68 -9.80 -9.77
N ALA A 150 9.37 -9.57 -9.77
CA ALA A 150 8.56 -9.62 -10.99
C ALA A 150 8.88 -8.47 -11.95
N ILE A 151 9.19 -7.29 -11.41
CA ILE A 151 9.30 -6.04 -12.16
C ILE A 151 10.76 -5.71 -12.51
N GLU A 152 11.64 -5.69 -11.51
CA GLU A 152 13.07 -5.38 -11.68
C GLU A 152 13.89 -6.63 -12.05
N ARG A 153 13.25 -7.81 -12.13
CA ARG A 153 13.87 -9.09 -12.52
C ARG A 153 15.08 -9.47 -11.66
N GLU A 154 15.09 -9.06 -10.41
CA GLU A 154 16.17 -9.34 -9.45
C GLU A 154 15.61 -9.69 -8.06
N ARG A 155 16.34 -10.51 -7.30
CA ARG A 155 15.97 -10.83 -5.91
C ARG A 155 16.38 -9.70 -4.97
N LEU A 156 15.40 -9.07 -4.31
CA LEU A 156 15.64 -8.00 -3.34
C LEU A 156 16.16 -8.50 -1.99
N LYS A 157 15.61 -9.61 -1.46
CA LYS A 157 15.95 -10.20 -0.14
C LYS A 157 15.75 -9.23 1.04
N ALA A 158 14.78 -8.32 0.95
CA ALA A 158 14.41 -7.46 2.06
C ALA A 158 13.84 -8.27 3.23
N THR A 159 14.26 -7.90 4.44
CA THR A 159 13.76 -8.40 5.71
C THR A 159 12.60 -7.53 6.21
N ARG A 160 12.04 -7.85 7.39
CA ARG A 160 11.00 -7.03 8.01
C ARG A 160 11.51 -5.64 8.41
N GLY A 161 12.72 -5.54 8.96
CA GLY A 161 13.29 -4.24 9.34
C GLY A 161 13.56 -3.35 8.11
N ASP A 162 13.97 -3.95 7.00
CA ASP A 162 14.13 -3.22 5.72
C ASP A 162 12.81 -2.67 5.23
N PHE A 163 11.76 -3.48 5.34
CA PHE A 163 10.41 -3.10 4.93
C PHE A 163 9.87 -1.91 5.71
N ASP A 164 10.02 -1.91 7.05
CA ASP A 164 9.57 -0.80 7.89
C ASP A 164 10.24 0.53 7.44
N LYS A 165 11.55 0.51 7.18
CA LYS A 165 12.30 1.68 6.67
C LYS A 165 11.84 2.14 5.29
N ILE A 166 11.56 1.20 4.38
CA ILE A 166 11.06 1.52 3.03
C ILE A 166 9.67 2.17 3.11
N ILE A 167 8.80 1.63 3.95
CA ILE A 167 7.47 2.20 4.17
C ILE A 167 7.55 3.60 4.75
N ASP A 168 8.34 3.80 5.80
CA ASP A 168 8.49 5.11 6.42
C ASP A 168 8.94 6.15 5.39
N TYR A 169 9.91 5.79 4.54
CA TYR A 169 10.33 6.63 3.42
C TYR A 169 9.19 6.90 2.42
N TRP A 170 8.47 5.88 1.97
CA TRP A 170 7.37 6.07 1.02
C TRP A 170 6.25 6.96 1.58
N PHE A 171 5.89 6.80 2.86
CA PHE A 171 4.89 7.66 3.50
C PHE A 171 5.38 9.10 3.70
N GLU A 172 6.70 9.31 3.84
CA GLU A 172 7.31 10.65 3.92
C GLU A 172 7.24 11.38 2.57
N ILE A 173 7.50 10.69 1.46
CA ILE A 173 7.57 11.32 0.12
C ILE A 173 6.25 11.25 -0.66
N GLN A 174 5.22 10.61 -0.12
CA GLN A 174 3.95 10.42 -0.84
C GLN A 174 3.30 11.76 -1.19
N GLN A 175 2.63 11.78 -2.33
CA GLN A 175 1.78 12.87 -2.77
C GLN A 175 0.41 12.32 -3.10
N ASP A 176 -0.64 13.07 -2.75
CA ASP A 176 -1.97 12.71 -3.19
C ASP A 176 -2.08 12.93 -4.71
N SER A 177 -2.69 11.99 -5.41
CA SER A 177 -2.99 12.10 -6.84
C SER A 177 -4.48 11.91 -7.09
N GLU A 178 -4.98 12.55 -8.15
CA GLU A 178 -6.31 12.24 -8.68
C GLU A 178 -6.36 10.80 -9.20
N THR A 179 -7.56 10.23 -9.23
CA THR A 179 -7.77 8.83 -9.55
C THR A 179 -7.50 8.58 -11.02
N TRP A 180 -6.54 7.69 -11.35
CA TRP A 180 -6.21 7.33 -12.74
C TRP A 180 -7.22 6.35 -13.39
N GLY A 181 -8.45 6.37 -12.89
CA GLY A 181 -9.54 5.47 -13.21
C GLY A 181 -10.72 5.75 -12.28
N ALA A 182 -11.62 4.78 -12.13
CA ALA A 182 -12.76 4.92 -11.25
C ALA A 182 -12.34 5.24 -9.80
N ALA A 183 -12.93 6.27 -9.18
CA ALA A 183 -12.62 6.69 -7.81
C ALA A 183 -13.08 5.67 -6.75
N SER A 184 -13.92 4.71 -7.16
CA SER A 184 -14.15 3.49 -6.40
C SER A 184 -14.18 2.27 -7.32
N GLU A 185 -13.74 1.12 -6.81
CA GLU A 185 -13.98 -0.18 -7.47
C GLU A 185 -15.48 -0.46 -7.71
N TRP A 186 -16.36 0.26 -6.99
CA TRP A 186 -17.80 0.17 -7.08
C TRP A 186 -18.42 1.03 -8.17
N GLU A 187 -17.69 1.96 -8.81
CA GLU A 187 -18.27 2.81 -9.86
C GLU A 187 -18.72 2.01 -11.07
N ALA A 188 -17.92 1.05 -11.54
CA ALA A 188 -18.31 0.19 -12.64
C ALA A 188 -19.56 -0.65 -12.30
N VAL A 189 -19.65 -1.09 -11.04
CA VAL A 189 -20.83 -1.81 -10.51
C VAL A 189 -22.05 -0.89 -10.45
N LEU A 190 -21.88 0.34 -9.98
CA LEU A 190 -22.93 1.36 -9.92
C LEU A 190 -23.41 1.73 -11.32
N GLN A 191 -22.52 1.99 -12.27
CA GLN A 191 -22.87 2.30 -13.65
C GLN A 191 -23.68 1.17 -14.30
N LYS A 192 -23.26 -0.08 -14.09
CA LYS A 192 -24.03 -1.25 -14.55
C LYS A 192 -25.38 -1.34 -13.85
N LEU A 193 -25.45 -1.07 -12.54
CA LEU A 193 -26.70 -1.06 -11.79
C LEU A 193 -27.67 0.01 -12.31
N CYS A 194 -27.20 1.24 -12.53
CA CYS A 194 -28.00 2.32 -13.11
C CYS A 194 -28.50 1.94 -14.51
N THR A 195 -27.66 1.31 -15.33
CA THR A 195 -28.05 0.81 -16.66
C THR A 195 -29.12 -0.28 -16.57
N GLU A 196 -28.98 -1.27 -15.68
CA GLU A 196 -29.98 -2.33 -15.52
C GLU A 196 -31.30 -1.79 -14.94
N ILE A 197 -31.24 -0.74 -14.12
CA ILE A 197 -32.43 -0.07 -13.56
C ILE A 197 -33.13 0.78 -14.63
N SER A 198 -32.39 1.54 -15.45
CA SER A 198 -32.95 2.43 -16.47
C SER A 198 -33.69 1.69 -17.59
N LEU A 199 -33.30 0.44 -17.86
CA LEU A 199 -33.96 -0.43 -18.83
C LEU A 199 -35.33 -0.95 -18.37
N LYS A 200 -35.70 -0.74 -17.10
CA LYS A 200 -36.93 -1.29 -16.52
C LYS A 200 -38.04 -0.23 -16.51
N HIS A 201 -39.27 -0.69 -16.73
CA HIS A 201 -40.43 0.19 -16.69
C HIS A 201 -40.76 0.62 -15.24
N ILE A 202 -40.61 1.90 -14.92
CA ILE A 202 -41.05 2.44 -13.62
C ILE A 202 -42.57 2.45 -13.52
N SER A 203 -43.07 1.99 -12.38
CA SER A 203 -44.48 2.05 -12.04
C SER A 203 -44.67 2.25 -10.54
N ASP A 204 -45.77 2.91 -10.17
CA ASP A 204 -46.15 3.15 -8.78
C ASP A 204 -46.84 1.94 -8.13
N LYS A 205 -47.09 0.89 -8.91
CA LYS A 205 -47.69 -0.38 -8.46
C LYS A 205 -46.65 -1.30 -7.81
N LYS A 206 -46.88 -1.70 -6.56
CA LYS A 206 -45.96 -2.57 -5.77
C LYS A 206 -45.74 -3.94 -6.39
N GLU A 207 -46.71 -4.43 -7.16
CA GLU A 207 -46.66 -5.72 -7.88
C GLU A 207 -45.46 -5.79 -8.83
N ARG A 208 -45.05 -4.64 -9.38
CA ARG A 208 -43.93 -4.53 -10.33
C ARG A 208 -42.57 -4.86 -9.72
N LEU A 209 -42.48 -4.87 -8.39
CA LEU A 209 -41.30 -5.36 -7.70
C LEU A 209 -41.07 -6.87 -7.93
N LEU A 210 -42.13 -7.65 -8.14
CA LEU A 210 -42.03 -9.08 -8.44
C LEU A 210 -41.76 -9.32 -9.93
N ASP A 211 -42.42 -8.56 -10.80
CA ASP A 211 -42.35 -8.77 -12.25
C ASP A 211 -41.08 -8.16 -12.86
N ASP A 212 -40.88 -6.87 -12.62
CA ASP A 212 -39.81 -6.08 -13.25
C ASP A 212 -38.63 -5.86 -12.29
N GLY A 213 -38.81 -6.16 -11.00
CA GLY A 213 -37.79 -6.00 -9.98
C GLY A 213 -37.65 -4.59 -9.45
N ILE A 214 -38.51 -3.65 -9.87
CA ILE A 214 -38.53 -2.26 -9.39
C ILE A 214 -39.96 -1.73 -9.22
N TYR A 215 -40.16 -0.78 -8.30
CA TYR A 215 -41.35 0.08 -8.26
C TYR A 215 -41.04 1.41 -7.58
N ARG A 216 -41.86 2.44 -7.83
CA ARG A 216 -41.69 3.77 -7.26
C ARG A 216 -42.71 4.03 -6.13
N GLU A 217 -42.27 4.69 -5.07
CA GLU A 217 -43.10 5.16 -3.96
C GLU A 217 -42.68 6.59 -3.60
N GLY A 218 -43.33 7.58 -4.21
CA GLY A 218 -42.88 8.98 -4.14
C GLY A 218 -41.49 9.15 -4.77
N GLU A 219 -40.57 9.76 -4.02
CA GLU A 219 -39.16 9.97 -4.43
C GLU A 219 -38.27 8.74 -4.19
N ILE A 220 -38.84 7.63 -3.70
CA ILE A 220 -38.10 6.39 -3.44
C ILE A 220 -38.30 5.44 -4.61
N LEU A 221 -37.19 4.98 -5.18
CA LEU A 221 -37.16 3.85 -6.08
C LEU A 221 -36.79 2.58 -5.30
N TRP A 222 -37.72 1.64 -5.24
CA TRP A 222 -37.49 0.35 -4.62
C TRP A 222 -36.94 -0.61 -5.65
N VAL A 223 -35.75 -1.15 -5.39
CA VAL A 223 -35.06 -2.08 -6.28
C VAL A 223 -34.91 -3.42 -5.57
N SER A 224 -35.39 -4.49 -6.19
CA SER A 224 -35.33 -5.83 -5.62
C SER A 224 -33.88 -6.31 -5.42
N ASN A 225 -33.69 -7.14 -4.39
CA ASN A 225 -32.40 -7.73 -4.06
C ASN A 225 -31.85 -8.59 -5.21
N GLU A 226 -32.72 -9.18 -6.05
CA GLU A 226 -32.33 -9.98 -7.21
C GLU A 226 -31.67 -9.14 -8.30
N VAL A 227 -32.18 -7.94 -8.59
CA VAL A 227 -31.56 -7.02 -9.56
C VAL A 227 -30.14 -6.64 -9.12
N ILE A 228 -29.98 -6.30 -7.84
CA ILE A 228 -28.68 -5.92 -7.27
C ILE A 228 -27.72 -7.11 -7.25
N ARG A 229 -28.22 -8.29 -6.86
CA ARG A 229 -27.42 -9.53 -6.83
C ARG A 229 -26.91 -9.88 -8.21
N LYS A 230 -27.77 -9.82 -9.24
CA LYS A 230 -27.38 -10.08 -10.63
C LYS A 230 -26.20 -9.20 -11.05
N VAL A 231 -26.30 -7.89 -10.80
CA VAL A 231 -25.23 -6.94 -11.15
C VAL A 231 -23.94 -7.25 -10.38
N LEU A 232 -24.02 -7.53 -9.08
CA LEU A 232 -22.83 -7.84 -8.29
C LEU A 232 -22.12 -9.11 -8.77
N LEU A 233 -22.89 -10.14 -9.16
CA LEU A 233 -22.35 -11.40 -9.67
C LEU A 233 -21.58 -11.22 -10.98
N ASP A 234 -22.02 -10.31 -11.87
CA ASP A 234 -21.30 -9.98 -13.12
C ASP A 234 -19.86 -9.46 -12.85
N PHE A 235 -19.60 -8.93 -11.64
CA PHE A 235 -18.29 -8.45 -11.19
C PHE A 235 -17.62 -9.38 -10.16
N GLY A 236 -18.16 -10.58 -9.93
CA GLY A 236 -17.62 -11.53 -8.94
C GLY A 236 -17.77 -11.05 -7.48
N LYS A 237 -18.72 -10.16 -7.19
CA LYS A 237 -18.99 -9.59 -5.86
C LYS A 237 -20.21 -10.25 -5.22
N ASP A 238 -20.28 -10.20 -3.89
CA ASP A 238 -21.38 -10.77 -3.10
C ASP A 238 -22.29 -9.67 -2.53
N ILE A 239 -23.60 -9.89 -2.54
CA ILE A 239 -24.59 -8.95 -2.00
C ILE A 239 -24.53 -8.77 -0.48
N THR A 240 -23.86 -9.69 0.21
CA THR A 240 -23.56 -9.61 1.64
C THR A 240 -22.36 -8.71 1.94
N ASP A 241 -21.58 -8.32 0.92
CA ASP A 241 -20.52 -7.34 1.07
C ASP A 241 -21.10 -5.97 1.43
N SER A 242 -20.90 -5.57 2.67
CA SER A 242 -21.43 -4.32 3.19
C SER A 242 -20.72 -3.07 2.63
N SER A 243 -19.57 -3.23 1.98
CA SER A 243 -18.81 -2.12 1.42
C SER A 243 -19.52 -1.46 0.23
N PHE A 244 -20.24 -2.22 -0.61
CA PHE A 244 -21.05 -1.64 -1.68
C PHE A 244 -22.25 -0.85 -1.14
N GLN A 245 -22.92 -1.37 -0.10
CA GLN A 245 -24.01 -0.63 0.58
C GLN A 245 -23.52 0.63 1.28
N LYS A 246 -22.26 0.64 1.74
CA LYS A 246 -21.63 1.82 2.30
C LYS A 246 -21.34 2.83 1.20
N TYR A 247 -20.71 2.39 0.11
CA TYR A 247 -20.43 3.21 -1.06
C TYR A 247 -21.70 3.91 -1.59
N LEU A 248 -22.79 3.18 -1.83
CA LEU A 248 -24.04 3.77 -2.30
C LEU A 248 -24.66 4.79 -1.33
N ARG A 249 -24.41 4.66 -0.02
CA ARG A 249 -24.87 5.63 0.98
C ARG A 249 -24.01 6.88 0.98
N ASP A 250 -22.69 6.72 0.86
CA ASP A 250 -21.74 7.83 0.79
C ASP A 250 -22.00 8.67 -0.48
N GLU A 251 -22.38 8.03 -1.60
CA GLU A 251 -22.82 8.68 -2.85
C GLU A 251 -24.26 9.25 -2.80
N GLY A 252 -24.97 9.12 -1.67
CA GLY A 252 -26.34 9.60 -1.52
C GLY A 252 -27.41 8.84 -2.34
N MET A 253 -27.03 7.73 -2.99
CA MET A 253 -27.94 6.94 -3.83
C MET A 253 -28.85 6.03 -3.03
N LEU A 254 -28.35 5.46 -1.93
CA LEU A 254 -29.10 4.55 -1.05
C LEU A 254 -29.62 5.30 0.18
N LEU A 255 -30.94 5.38 0.32
CA LEU A 255 -31.63 6.13 1.38
C LEU A 255 -31.69 5.39 2.72
N GLY A 256 -31.40 4.09 2.74
CA GLY A 256 -31.45 3.29 3.96
C GLY A 256 -31.25 1.80 3.76
N PRO A 257 -31.38 0.99 4.83
CA PRO A 257 -31.18 -0.44 4.74
C PRO A 257 -32.24 -1.12 3.88
N SER A 258 -31.91 -2.29 3.33
CA SER A 258 -32.88 -3.12 2.61
C SER A 258 -34.04 -3.56 3.54
N LYS A 259 -35.26 -3.61 3.02
CA LYS A 259 -36.47 -4.01 3.76
C LYS A 259 -37.21 -5.12 3.04
N TYR A 260 -38.01 -5.87 3.78
CA TYR A 260 -38.99 -6.79 3.21
C TYR A 260 -40.27 -6.04 2.87
N ILE A 261 -40.75 -6.17 1.65
CA ILE A 261 -41.95 -5.49 1.16
C ILE A 261 -43.03 -6.53 0.92
N ARG A 262 -44.23 -6.33 1.45
CA ARG A 262 -45.34 -7.26 1.28
C ARG A 262 -46.06 -6.97 -0.05
N VAL A 263 -46.06 -7.94 -0.95
CA VAL A 263 -46.69 -7.86 -2.28
C VAL A 263 -47.42 -9.17 -2.56
N ASN A 264 -48.75 -9.14 -2.69
CA ASN A 264 -49.59 -10.32 -3.01
C ASN A 264 -49.25 -11.61 -2.22
N GLY A 265 -48.92 -11.47 -0.93
CA GLY A 265 -48.55 -12.60 -0.06
C GLY A 265 -47.06 -12.95 -0.05
N PHE A 266 -46.29 -12.47 -1.02
CA PHE A 266 -44.83 -12.57 -1.06
C PHE A 266 -44.16 -11.45 -0.24
N ARG A 267 -42.90 -11.69 0.14
CA ARG A 267 -42.06 -10.73 0.87
C ARG A 267 -40.68 -10.60 0.20
N PRO A 268 -40.58 -10.06 -1.02
CA PRO A 268 -39.28 -9.74 -1.61
C PRO A 268 -38.51 -8.77 -0.72
N ARG A 269 -37.19 -8.95 -0.66
CA ARG A 269 -36.27 -7.97 -0.07
C ARG A 269 -35.91 -6.95 -1.13
N ALA A 270 -35.93 -5.67 -0.78
CA ALA A 270 -35.64 -4.57 -1.70
C ALA A 270 -34.89 -3.44 -1.00
N TRP A 271 -34.12 -2.70 -1.79
CA TRP A 271 -33.27 -1.59 -1.37
C TRP A 271 -33.94 -0.27 -1.75
N GLN A 272 -33.72 0.75 -0.93
CA GLN A 272 -34.37 2.06 -1.04
C GLN A 272 -33.43 3.03 -1.74
N PHE A 273 -33.58 3.23 -3.04
CA PHE A 273 -32.78 4.19 -3.80
C PHE A 273 -33.50 5.53 -3.90
N SER A 274 -32.73 6.61 -4.03
CA SER A 274 -33.25 7.88 -4.53
C SER A 274 -33.71 7.70 -5.98
N ILE A 275 -34.84 8.32 -6.37
CA ILE A 275 -35.31 8.29 -7.76
C ILE A 275 -34.31 8.93 -8.74
N SER A 276 -33.39 9.78 -8.26
CA SER A 276 -32.31 10.36 -9.05
C SER A 276 -31.43 9.30 -9.74
N VAL A 277 -31.32 8.10 -9.18
CA VAL A 277 -30.60 6.94 -9.76
C VAL A 277 -31.19 6.52 -11.11
N TYR A 278 -32.50 6.71 -11.31
CA TYR A 278 -33.17 6.44 -12.58
C TYR A 278 -33.04 7.61 -13.56
N ILE A 279 -32.94 8.84 -13.05
CA ILE A 279 -32.93 10.07 -13.85
C ILE A 279 -31.53 10.38 -14.41
N GLN A 280 -30.46 9.82 -13.84
CA GLN A 280 -29.05 10.01 -14.28
C GLN A 280 -28.71 9.57 -15.72
N GLN A 281 -29.68 9.13 -16.54
CA GLN A 281 -29.50 8.94 -17.99
C GLN A 281 -30.31 9.90 -18.88
N GLY A 282 -31.00 10.88 -18.30
CA GLY A 282 -31.65 11.96 -19.06
C GLY A 282 -30.70 13.11 -19.46
N GLU A 283 -29.63 13.32 -18.70
CA GLU A 283 -28.57 14.29 -19.00
C GLU A 283 -27.22 13.58 -18.84
N GLY A 284 -26.42 13.61 -19.90
CA GLY A 284 -25.19 12.83 -19.99
C GLY A 284 -24.17 13.20 -18.92
N LEU A 285 -23.52 12.18 -18.37
CA LEU A 285 -22.19 12.31 -17.78
C LEU A 285 -21.18 12.60 -18.90
N TYR A 286 -21.20 13.82 -19.42
CA TYR A 286 -20.04 14.43 -20.05
C TYR A 286 -19.48 15.41 -19.03
N HIS A 287 -18.32 15.07 -18.48
CA HIS A 287 -17.44 16.11 -17.96
C HIS A 287 -17.10 17.04 -19.13
N GLU A 288 -17.51 18.31 -19.01
CA GLU A 288 -16.99 19.40 -19.83
C GLU A 288 -15.47 19.45 -19.68
N ASP A 289 -14.75 19.36 -20.79
CA ASP A 289 -13.56 20.14 -21.13
C ASP A 289 -12.82 19.49 -22.31
N ILE A 290 -13.18 19.86 -23.54
CA ILE A 290 -12.20 20.02 -24.62
C ILE A 290 -12.49 21.36 -25.30
N ASP A 291 -11.67 22.35 -24.94
CA ASP A 291 -11.52 23.62 -25.63
C ASP A 291 -11.23 23.42 -27.13
N GLN A 292 -11.93 24.23 -27.93
CA GLN A 292 -11.43 24.98 -29.09
C GLN A 292 -10.58 24.24 -30.15
N ILE A 293 -11.20 23.94 -31.29
CA ILE A 293 -10.53 24.03 -32.60
C ILE A 293 -11.48 24.77 -33.56
N PRO A 294 -11.11 25.96 -34.09
CA PRO A 294 -11.92 26.64 -35.08
C PRO A 294 -11.79 25.92 -36.43
N PHE A 295 -12.91 25.51 -37.01
CA PHE A 295 -12.96 25.08 -38.41
C PHE A 295 -12.75 26.32 -39.29
N ALA A 296 -11.65 26.32 -40.04
CA ALA A 296 -11.47 27.20 -41.18
C ALA A 296 -12.42 26.75 -42.30
N GLU A 297 -13.32 27.64 -42.70
CA GLU A 297 -14.11 27.49 -43.92
C GLU A 297 -13.17 27.56 -45.14
N GLY A 298 -13.21 26.51 -45.96
CA GLY A 298 -12.63 26.48 -47.29
C GLY A 298 -13.72 26.10 -48.28
N GLU A 299 -14.15 27.09 -49.07
CA GLU A 299 -15.11 26.95 -50.17
C GLU A 299 -14.56 26.08 -51.32
N ILE A 300 -15.40 25.17 -51.83
CA ILE A 300 -15.56 24.87 -53.28
C ILE A 300 -17.06 24.81 -53.55
#